data_AF-A0A1D6MEY7-F1
#
_entry.id   AF-A0A1D6MEY7-F1
#
_cell.length_a   1.000
_cell.length_b   1.000
_cell.length_c   1.000
_cell.angle_alpha   90.00
_cell.angle_beta   90.00
_cell.angle_gamma   90.00
#
_symmetry.space_group_name_H-M   'P 1'
#
loop_
_entity.id
_entity.type
_entity.pdbx_description
1 polymer ?
#
loop_
_entity_poly.entity_id
_entity_poly.type
_entity_poly.pdbx_seq_one_letter_code
_entity_poly.pdbx_strand_id
1 'polypeptide(L)'
;MSCVQKVYYHSGGLRLNPNLYESGKVCLSLLNTWWGKGCEKWGKSSSSMLQVLVSIQGLVLNDRPYFNEPGSKNSAETTGGERCSLAYNQTAFVRSCKTMLYSLRKPPMVN
;
A
#
# COMPACT_ATOMS: atom_id res chain seq x y z
N MET A 1 14.20 -3.77 -23.52
CA MET A 1 13.98 -3.83 -22.06
C MET A 1 12.92 -2.80 -21.66
N SER A 2 11.86 -3.22 -20.99
CA SER A 2 10.85 -2.34 -20.38
C SER A 2 11.35 -1.96 -18.99
N CYS A 3 11.61 -0.68 -18.72
CA CYS A 3 12.00 -0.21 -17.40
C CYS A 3 10.72 -0.03 -16.57
N VAL A 4 10.49 -0.94 -15.63
CA VAL A 4 9.40 -0.84 -14.66
C VAL A 4 9.78 0.21 -13.63
N GLN A 5 8.81 1.06 -13.26
CA GLN A 5 9.04 2.08 -12.25
C GLN A 5 9.29 1.44 -10.88
N LYS A 6 10.27 1.96 -10.15
CA LYS A 6 10.54 1.56 -8.76
C LYS A 6 9.97 2.62 -7.84
N VAL A 7 9.08 2.19 -6.95
CA VAL A 7 8.49 3.04 -5.90
C VAL A 7 8.93 2.49 -4.56
N TYR A 8 9.35 3.38 -3.67
CA TYR A 8 9.79 3.04 -2.32
C TYR A 8 8.96 3.81 -1.30
N TYR A 9 8.46 3.10 -0.29
CA TYR A 9 7.73 3.68 0.83
C TYR A 9 8.69 3.97 1.98
N HIS A 10 8.72 5.22 2.45
CA HIS A 10 9.45 5.60 3.67
C HIS A 10 8.70 5.10 4.92
N SER A 11 8.79 3.80 5.17
CA SER A 11 8.05 3.10 6.22
C SER A 11 8.47 3.47 7.64
N GLY A 12 9.73 3.86 7.84
CA GLY A 12 10.33 3.98 9.17
C GLY A 12 10.26 2.68 9.97
N GLY A 13 10.23 1.53 9.29
CA GLY A 13 10.06 0.20 9.90
C GLY A 13 8.62 -0.15 10.30
N LEU A 14 7.62 0.64 9.89
CA LEU A 14 6.21 0.40 10.21
C LEU A 14 5.46 -0.21 9.02
N ARG A 15 4.57 -1.18 9.29
CA ARG A 15 3.65 -1.76 8.29
C ARG A 15 2.31 -1.06 8.36
N LEU A 16 2.08 -0.04 7.53
CA LEU A 16 0.83 0.71 7.59
C LEU A 16 -0.33 -0.01 6.88
N ASN A 17 -0.03 -0.79 5.84
CA ASN A 17 -1.00 -1.49 5.01
C ASN A 17 -0.42 -2.85 4.57
N PRO A 18 -1.24 -3.87 4.27
CA PRO A 18 -0.73 -5.14 3.73
C PRO A 18 0.15 -5.00 2.49
N ASN A 19 -0.10 -3.97 1.67
CA ASN A 19 0.68 -3.64 0.48
C ASN A 19 1.85 -2.68 0.72
N LEU A 20 2.05 -2.19 1.96
CA LEU A 20 3.14 -1.29 2.35
C LEU A 20 3.99 -1.95 3.44
N TYR A 21 5.07 -2.62 3.03
CA TYR A 21 5.93 -3.36 3.95
C TYR A 21 6.82 -2.45 4.80
N GLU A 22 7.24 -2.98 5.95
CA GLU A 22 8.20 -2.36 6.87
C GLU A 22 9.55 -2.09 6.20
N SER A 23 9.92 -2.89 5.20
CA SER A 23 11.13 -2.69 4.39
C SER A 23 11.02 -1.53 3.39
N GLY A 24 9.83 -0.97 3.20
CA GLY A 24 9.52 0.04 2.19
C GLY A 24 9.10 -0.51 0.83
N LYS A 25 8.97 -1.84 0.69
CA LYS A 25 8.40 -2.46 -0.52
C LYS A 25 6.91 -2.09 -0.66
N VAL A 26 6.54 -1.63 -1.85
CA VAL A 26 5.15 -1.35 -2.25
C VAL A 26 4.64 -2.47 -3.15
N CYS A 27 3.48 -3.03 -2.84
CA CYS A 27 2.82 -4.07 -3.64
C CYS A 27 1.74 -3.50 -4.55
N LEU A 28 2.02 -3.47 -5.84
CA LEU A 28 1.05 -3.17 -6.90
C LEU A 28 1.38 -4.01 -8.14
N SER A 29 0.35 -4.45 -8.85
CA SER A 29 0.51 -5.18 -10.11
C SER A 29 1.24 -4.32 -11.16
N LEU A 30 0.95 -3.01 -11.19
CA LEU A 30 1.65 -2.02 -12.02
C LEU A 30 3.14 -1.88 -11.70
N LEU A 31 3.59 -2.34 -10.53
CA LEU A 31 5.00 -2.33 -10.12
C LEU A 31 5.65 -3.72 -10.23
N ASN A 32 4.92 -4.72 -10.76
CA ASN A 32 5.31 -6.13 -10.78
C ASN A 32 5.68 -6.70 -9.39
N THR A 33 5.11 -6.12 -8.32
CA THR A 33 5.31 -6.57 -6.94
C THR A 33 4.07 -7.24 -6.36
N TRP A 34 2.99 -7.31 -7.12
CA TRP A 34 1.77 -8.01 -6.79
C TRP A 34 1.20 -8.76 -8.00
N TRP A 35 0.28 -9.68 -7.75
CA TRP A 35 -0.42 -10.40 -8.79
C TRP A 35 -1.32 -9.45 -9.61
N GLY A 36 -1.44 -9.70 -10.91
CA GLY A 36 -2.38 -9.02 -11.81
C GLY A 36 -2.35 -9.64 -13.21
N LYS A 37 -3.32 -9.29 -14.08
CA LYS A 37 -3.48 -9.79 -15.45
C LYS A 37 -3.57 -8.65 -16.46
N GLY A 38 -3.11 -8.90 -17.69
CA GLY A 38 -3.31 -7.99 -18.82
C GLY A 38 -2.90 -6.55 -18.52
N CYS A 39 -3.87 -5.63 -18.61
CA CYS A 39 -3.70 -4.20 -18.39
C CYS A 39 -3.44 -3.79 -16.92
N GLU A 40 -3.57 -4.70 -15.96
CA GLU A 40 -3.21 -4.44 -14.55
C GLU A 40 -1.69 -4.41 -14.33
N LYS A 41 -0.90 -5.00 -15.25
CA LYS A 41 0.56 -4.97 -15.21
C LYS A 41 1.11 -3.77 -15.97
N TRP A 42 2.34 -3.37 -15.64
CA TRP A 42 3.01 -2.26 -16.32
C TRP A 42 3.11 -2.49 -17.84
N GLY A 43 2.46 -1.62 -18.61
CA GLY A 43 2.59 -1.54 -20.07
C GLY A 43 3.46 -0.36 -20.47
N LYS A 44 4.52 -0.61 -21.26
CA LYS A 44 5.49 0.44 -21.64
C LYS A 44 4.85 1.65 -22.34
N SER A 45 3.79 1.42 -23.13
CA SER A 45 3.09 2.45 -23.91
C SER A 45 1.76 2.89 -23.30
N SER A 46 1.26 2.21 -22.28
CA SER A 46 -0.08 2.42 -21.72
C SER A 46 -0.09 2.74 -20.23
N SER A 47 1.04 2.55 -19.53
CA SER A 47 1.16 2.85 -18.11
C SER A 47 1.78 4.21 -17.83
N SER A 48 1.33 4.87 -16.77
CA SER A 48 1.86 6.16 -16.31
C SER A 48 2.09 6.18 -14.80
N MET A 49 2.93 7.11 -14.34
CA MET A 49 3.12 7.34 -12.91
C MET A 49 1.82 7.80 -12.23
N LEU A 50 0.96 8.53 -12.94
CA LEU A 50 -0.34 8.94 -12.43
C LEU A 50 -1.21 7.72 -12.08
N GLN A 51 -1.22 6.69 -12.93
CA GLN A 51 -1.96 5.46 -12.61
C GLN A 51 -1.40 4.75 -11.38
N VAL A 52 -0.07 4.78 -11.16
CA VAL A 52 0.53 4.25 -9.94
C VAL A 52 0.04 5.04 -8.71
N LEU A 53 0.08 6.37 -8.75
CA LEU A 53 -0.37 7.22 -7.64
C LEU A 53 -1.87 7.04 -7.35
N VAL A 54 -2.71 7.01 -8.38
CA VAL A 54 -4.16 6.77 -8.23
C VAL A 54 -4.43 5.35 -7.71
N SER A 55 -3.66 4.35 -8.14
CA SER A 55 -3.77 2.98 -7.60
C SER A 55 -3.40 2.93 -6.12
N ILE A 56 -2.38 3.67 -5.68
CA ILE A 56 -2.05 3.79 -4.25
C ILE A 56 -3.22 4.42 -3.48
N GLN A 57 -3.79 5.52 -3.99
CA GLN A 57 -4.92 6.18 -3.33
C GLN A 57 -6.15 5.27 -3.23
N GLY A 58 -6.55 4.62 -4.33
CA GLY A 58 -7.79 3.84 -4.36
C GLY A 58 -7.69 2.43 -3.82
N LEU A 59 -6.56 1.74 -4.04
CA LEU A 59 -6.41 0.32 -3.70
C LEU A 59 -5.66 0.10 -2.39
N VAL A 60 -4.68 0.97 -2.08
CA VAL A 60 -3.81 0.80 -0.91
C VAL A 60 -4.31 1.63 0.27
N LEU A 61 -4.51 2.93 0.10
CA LEU A 61 -4.90 3.86 1.16
C LEU A 61 -6.43 3.97 1.31
N ASN A 62 -7.11 2.83 1.42
CA ASN A 62 -8.56 2.75 1.58
C ASN A 62 -9.00 2.75 3.06
N ASP A 63 -10.31 2.77 3.28
CA ASP A 63 -10.98 2.82 4.58
C ASP A 63 -10.93 1.50 5.37
N ARG A 64 -10.73 0.37 4.70
CA ARG A 64 -10.70 -0.98 5.29
C ARG A 64 -9.45 -1.77 4.86
N PRO A 65 -8.24 -1.28 5.16
CA PRO A 65 -6.97 -1.83 4.68
C PRO A 65 -6.69 -3.27 5.12
N TYR A 66 -7.34 -3.77 6.17
CA TYR A 66 -7.27 -5.18 6.57
C TYR A 66 -7.62 -6.13 5.41
N PHE A 67 -8.61 -5.78 4.58
CA PHE A 67 -9.06 -6.64 3.50
C PHE A 67 -8.13 -6.67 2.28
N ASN A 68 -7.05 -5.88 2.30
CA ASN A 68 -5.99 -5.97 1.31
C ASN A 68 -5.09 -7.21 1.54
N GLU A 69 -5.16 -7.86 2.71
CA GLU A 69 -4.47 -9.14 2.92
C GLU A 69 -5.01 -10.22 1.96
N PRO A 70 -4.15 -11.13 1.47
CA PRO A 70 -4.61 -12.32 0.77
C PRO A 70 -5.57 -13.14 1.65
N GLY A 71 -6.75 -13.48 1.11
CA GLY A 71 -7.71 -14.36 1.77
C GLY A 71 -8.69 -13.68 2.74
N SER A 72 -8.45 -12.44 3.17
CA SER A 72 -9.35 -11.73 4.10
C SER A 72 -10.65 -11.28 3.44
N LYS A 73 -10.69 -11.10 2.12
CA LYS A 73 -11.86 -10.56 1.38
C LYS A 73 -13.16 -11.31 1.64
N ASN A 74 -13.09 -12.64 1.78
CA ASN A 74 -14.27 -13.47 2.01
C ASN A 74 -14.91 -13.24 3.39
N SER A 75 -14.20 -12.57 4.31
CA SER A 75 -14.70 -12.25 5.64
C SER A 75 -15.29 -10.84 5.77
N ALA A 76 -15.28 -10.04 4.70
CA ALA A 76 -15.62 -8.61 4.76
C ALA A 76 -17.04 -8.31 5.27
N GLU A 77 -17.97 -9.25 5.09
CA GLU A 77 -19.37 -9.14 5.52
C GLU A 77 -19.67 -9.93 6.80
N THR A 78 -18.62 -10.46 7.45
CA THR A 78 -18.77 -11.20 8.71
C THR A 78 -18.47 -10.31 9.91
N THR A 79 -19.18 -10.52 11.01
CA THR A 79 -18.90 -9.82 12.29
C THR A 79 -17.44 -9.97 12.73
N GLY A 80 -16.84 -11.13 12.47
CA GLY A 80 -15.43 -11.39 12.77
C GLY A 80 -14.48 -10.54 11.91
N GLY A 81 -14.71 -10.52 10.59
CA GLY A 81 -13.91 -9.70 9.67
C GLY A 81 -14.03 -8.21 9.94
N GLU A 82 -15.23 -7.72 10.28
CA GLU A 82 -15.43 -6.33 10.68
C GLU A 82 -14.66 -5.96 11.95
N ARG A 83 -14.69 -6.85 12.96
CA ARG A 83 -13.92 -6.65 14.19
C ARG A 83 -12.41 -6.59 13.91
N CYS A 84 -11.91 -7.47 13.05
CA CYS A 84 -10.50 -7.44 12.62
C CYS A 84 -10.16 -6.17 11.86
N SER A 85 -11.03 -5.72 10.95
CA SER A 85 -10.85 -4.47 10.19
C SER A 85 -10.78 -3.26 11.12
N LEU A 86 -11.66 -3.18 12.12
CA LEU A 86 -11.67 -2.08 13.08
C LEU A 86 -10.38 -2.07 13.94
N ALA A 87 -9.95 -3.23 14.42
CA ALA A 87 -8.70 -3.35 15.18
C ALA A 87 -7.47 -2.98 14.32
N TYR A 88 -7.48 -3.35 13.04
CA TYR A 88 -6.44 -2.94 12.09
C TYR A 88 -6.44 -1.42 11.91
N ASN A 89 -7.60 -0.79 11.74
CA ASN A 89 -7.71 0.67 11.56
C ASN A 89 -7.17 1.44 12.76
N GLN A 90 -7.46 0.99 13.99
CA GLN A 90 -6.90 1.60 15.19
C GLN A 90 -5.37 1.52 15.21
N THR A 91 -4.83 0.36 14.83
CA THR A 91 -3.37 0.16 14.72
C THR A 91 -2.76 1.02 13.62
N ALA A 92 -3.42 1.09 12.45
CA ALA A 92 -2.99 1.90 11.32
C ALA A 92 -2.99 3.39 11.67
N PHE A 93 -4.00 3.89 12.39
CA PHE A 93 -4.05 5.27 12.87
C PHE A 93 -2.85 5.63 13.74
N VAL A 94 -2.54 4.80 14.75
CA VAL A 94 -1.36 5.01 15.61
C VAL A 94 -0.06 4.97 14.80
N ARG A 95 0.04 4.04 13.83
CA ARG A 95 1.20 3.96 12.92
C ARG A 95 1.31 5.20 12.04
N SER A 96 0.21 5.74 11.51
CA SER A 96 0.21 7.01 10.76
C SER A 96 0.76 8.16 11.61
N CYS A 97 0.34 8.28 12.88
CA CYS A 97 0.90 9.27 13.80
C CYS A 97 2.40 9.11 14.01
N LYS A 98 2.87 7.86 14.20
CA LYS A 98 4.31 7.58 14.30
C LYS A 98 5.07 7.91 13.02
N THR A 99 4.54 7.55 11.86
CA THR A 99 5.13 7.89 10.56
C THR A 99 5.25 9.41 10.39
N MET A 100 4.23 10.19 10.76
CA MET A 100 4.32 11.66 10.74
C MET A 100 5.45 12.17 11.63
N LEU A 101 5.56 11.65 12.87
CA LEU A 101 6.65 12.02 13.78
C LEU A 101 8.04 11.63 13.24
N TYR A 102 8.16 10.46 12.62
CA TYR A 102 9.42 9.99 12.03
C TYR A 102 9.84 10.90 10.86
N SER A 103 8.91 11.24 9.97
CA SER A 103 9.15 12.16 8.85
C SER A 103 9.52 13.57 9.32
N LEU A 104 8.92 14.07 10.40
CA LEU A 104 9.27 15.38 10.97
C LEU A 104 10.67 15.39 11.60
N ARG A 105 11.06 14.30 12.28
CA ARG A 105 12.38 14.17 12.93
C ARG A 105 13.50 13.91 11.94
N LYS A 106 13.21 13.22 10.85
CA LYS A 106 14.18 12.87 9.80
C LYS A 106 13.51 13.02 8.43
N PRO A 107 13.37 14.26 7.94
CA PRO A 107 12.76 14.50 6.64
C PRO A 107 13.59 13.83 5.52
N PRO A 108 12.95 13.38 4.44
CA PRO A 108 13.67 12.91 3.25
C PRO A 108 14.57 14.03 2.73
N MET A 109 15.80 13.70 2.36
CA MET A 109 16.67 14.65 1.67
C MET A 109 16.06 14.97 0.31
N VAL A 110 15.85 16.24 0.04
CA VAL A 110 15.50 16.72 -1.30
C VAL A 110 16.83 16.79 -2.06
N ASN A 111 17.00 15.91 -3.04
CA ASN A 111 18.10 15.99 -4.01
C ASN A 111 17.68 16.85 -5.20
#